data_AF-A0A958Z4S1-F1
#
_entry.id   AF-A0A958Z4S1-F1
#
_cell.length_a   1.000
_cell.length_b   1.000
_cell.length_c   1.000
_cell.angle_alpha   90.00
_cell.angle_beta   90.00
_cell.angle_gamma   90.00
#
_symmetry.space_group_name_H-M   'P 1'
#
loop_
_entity.id
_entity.type
_entity.pdbx_description
1 polymer ?
#
loop_
_entity_poly.entity_id
_entity_poly.type
_entity_poly.pdbx_seq_one_letter_code
_entity_poly.pdbx_strand_id
1 'polypeptide(L)'
;GTDIDIIDANAPRPANVLMPENFHGTGPFCKLKTWLNENAEKFGFYEVYTDNGNRKGFKYEPWHFSYAPVSIPMLKAYKEQIDVKKMLSEEKILGNEHFSEVFVSKYVKENILDINPKLL
;
A
#
# COMPACT_ATOMS: atom_id res chain seq x y z
N GLY A 1 10.47 -2.60 8.67
CA GLY A 1 9.37 -2.34 7.72
C GLY A 1 8.99 -3.64 7.07
N THR A 2 7.73 -3.78 6.66
CA THR A 2 7.19 -4.99 5.98
C THR A 2 7.09 -4.82 4.47
N ASP A 3 7.21 -3.58 4.00
CA ASP A 3 6.89 -3.18 2.64
C ASP A 3 8.15 -2.78 1.87
N ILE A 4 8.13 -3.04 0.57
CA ILE A 4 9.22 -2.77 -0.37
C ILE A 4 8.69 -2.24 -1.69
N ASP A 5 9.44 -1.34 -2.30
CA ASP A 5 9.24 -0.89 -3.68
C ASP A 5 10.29 -1.53 -4.59
N ILE A 6 9.85 -2.16 -5.67
CA ILE A 6 10.74 -2.93 -6.56
C ILE A 6 10.75 -2.33 -7.97
N ILE A 7 11.96 -2.08 -8.49
CA ILE A 7 12.20 -1.65 -9.88
C ILE A 7 13.27 -2.54 -10.53
N ASP A 8 13.29 -2.59 -11.87
CA ASP A 8 14.31 -3.33 -12.60
C ASP A 8 15.51 -2.42 -12.91
N ALA A 9 16.64 -2.66 -12.25
CA ALA A 9 17.86 -1.89 -12.45
C ALA A 9 18.52 -2.13 -13.82
N ASN A 10 18.19 -3.23 -14.51
CA ASN A 10 18.74 -3.55 -15.83
C ASN A 10 17.94 -2.93 -16.98
N ALA A 11 16.72 -2.46 -16.71
CA ALA A 11 15.89 -1.82 -17.72
C ALA A 11 16.32 -0.35 -17.94
N PRO A 12 16.05 0.24 -19.12
CA PRO A 12 16.25 1.66 -19.35
C PRO A 12 15.53 2.47 -18.28
N ARG A 13 16.28 3.32 -17.55
CA ARG A 13 15.74 4.05 -16.41
C ARG A 13 14.88 5.24 -16.90
N PRO A 14 13.56 5.23 -16.67
CA PRO A 14 12.72 6.39 -16.96
C PRO A 14 13.01 7.54 -15.99
N ALA A 15 12.58 8.76 -16.34
CA ALA A 15 12.77 9.94 -15.50
C ALA A 15 12.08 9.80 -14.13
N ASN A 16 10.86 9.26 -14.13
CA ASN A 16 10.18 8.83 -12.91
C ASN A 16 10.03 7.31 -12.94
N VAL A 17 10.60 6.62 -11.96
CA VAL A 17 10.60 5.16 -11.88
C VAL A 17 9.31 4.60 -11.27
N LEU A 18 8.60 5.38 -10.45
CA LEU A 18 7.37 4.95 -9.77
C LEU A 18 6.14 5.51 -10.50
N MET A 19 5.94 5.02 -11.71
CA MET A 19 4.78 5.35 -12.56
C MET A 19 4.16 4.04 -13.04
N PRO A 20 2.83 3.84 -12.93
CA PRO A 20 2.20 2.56 -13.31
C PRO A 20 2.50 2.17 -14.76
N GLU A 21 2.59 3.14 -15.66
CA GLU A 21 2.88 2.94 -17.08
C GLU A 21 4.24 2.27 -17.31
N ASN A 22 5.18 2.39 -16.36
CA ASN A 22 6.46 1.69 -16.45
C ASN A 22 6.33 0.18 -16.27
N PHE A 23 5.28 -0.30 -15.60
CA PHE A 23 5.07 -1.70 -15.22
C PHE A 23 4.07 -2.44 -16.12
N HIS A 24 3.51 -1.76 -17.14
CA HIS A 24 2.52 -2.34 -18.05
C HIS A 24 2.88 -2.13 -19.51
N GLY A 25 2.29 -2.93 -20.39
CA GLY A 25 2.42 -2.78 -21.84
C GLY A 25 3.87 -2.85 -22.29
N THR A 26 4.36 -1.74 -22.87
CA THR A 26 5.74 -1.60 -23.33
C THR A 26 6.66 -0.90 -22.34
N GLY A 27 6.18 -0.67 -21.11
CA GLY A 27 6.94 -0.04 -20.04
C GLY A 27 8.21 -0.83 -19.68
N PRO A 28 9.29 -0.14 -19.26
CA PRO A 28 10.60 -0.75 -19.01
C PRO A 28 10.57 -1.87 -17.96
N PHE A 29 9.64 -1.81 -17.00
CA PHE A 29 9.51 -2.77 -15.89
C PHE A 29 8.39 -3.79 -16.11
N CYS A 30 7.75 -3.82 -17.28
CA CYS A 30 6.65 -4.76 -17.56
C CYS A 30 7.06 -6.23 -17.38
N LYS A 31 8.27 -6.60 -17.82
CA LYS A 31 8.79 -7.96 -17.63
C LYS A 31 8.97 -8.33 -16.16
N LEU A 32 9.52 -7.40 -15.37
CA LEU A 32 9.62 -7.57 -13.92
C LEU A 32 8.23 -7.74 -13.29
N LYS A 33 7.26 -6.91 -13.70
CA LYS A 33 5.89 -6.98 -13.19
C LYS A 33 5.24 -8.34 -13.46
N THR A 34 5.38 -8.86 -14.68
CA THR A 34 4.90 -10.21 -15.03
C THR A 34 5.52 -11.25 -14.12
N TRP A 35 6.84 -11.20 -13.91
CA TRP A 35 7.53 -12.15 -13.05
C TRP A 35 7.05 -12.05 -11.58
N LEU A 36 6.85 -10.84 -11.06
CA LEU A 36 6.35 -10.63 -9.69
C LEU A 36 4.94 -11.18 -9.52
N ASN A 37 4.04 -10.99 -10.49
CA ASN A 37 2.68 -11.54 -10.45
C ASN A 37 2.67 -13.08 -10.34
N GLU A 38 3.65 -13.74 -10.96
CA GLU A 38 3.75 -15.20 -10.98
C GLU A 38 4.46 -15.77 -9.74
N ASN A 39 5.28 -14.98 -9.05
CA ASN A 39 6.23 -15.51 -8.07
C ASN A 39 6.16 -14.88 -6.67
N ALA A 40 5.79 -13.62 -6.53
CA ALA A 40 5.85 -12.90 -5.25
C ALA A 40 5.07 -13.62 -4.14
N GLU A 41 3.85 -14.08 -4.43
CA GLU A 41 3.00 -14.77 -3.45
C GLU A 41 3.60 -16.09 -2.95
N LYS A 42 4.41 -16.79 -3.77
CA LYS A 42 5.11 -18.03 -3.38
C LYS A 42 6.11 -17.79 -2.24
N PHE A 43 6.58 -16.56 -2.10
CA PHE A 43 7.50 -16.13 -1.05
C PHE A 43 6.82 -15.27 0.02
N GLY A 44 5.49 -15.20 0.03
CA GLY A 44 4.72 -14.46 1.03
C GLY A 44 4.66 -12.95 0.79
N PHE A 45 5.04 -12.46 -0.40
CA PHE A 45 4.90 -11.06 -0.79
C PHE A 45 3.62 -10.84 -1.59
N TYR A 46 2.88 -9.78 -1.27
CA TYR A 46 1.66 -9.41 -1.95
C TYR A 46 1.66 -7.93 -2.30
N GLU A 47 1.18 -7.62 -3.50
CA GLU A 47 0.95 -6.25 -3.94
C GLU A 47 -0.10 -5.59 -3.05
N VAL A 48 0.20 -4.42 -2.47
CA VAL A 48 -0.65 -3.80 -1.44
C VAL A 48 -1.76 -2.99 -2.07
N TYR A 49 -1.39 -2.10 -3.00
CA TYR A 49 -2.29 -1.19 -3.68
C TYR A 49 -2.56 -1.72 -5.09
N THR A 50 -3.59 -2.57 -5.19
CA THR A 50 -3.91 -3.32 -6.42
C THR A 50 -4.63 -2.49 -7.48
N ASP A 51 -4.57 -2.95 -8.74
CA ASP A 51 -5.30 -2.35 -9.87
C ASP A 51 -6.81 -2.63 -9.78
N ASN A 52 -7.45 -2.06 -8.76
CA ASN A 52 -8.88 -2.08 -8.56
C ASN A 52 -9.36 -0.65 -8.34
N GLY A 53 -9.97 -0.05 -9.37
CA GLY A 53 -10.47 1.33 -9.35
C GLY A 53 -11.56 1.62 -8.32
N ASN A 54 -12.12 0.61 -7.66
CA ASN A 54 -13.08 0.80 -6.57
C ASN A 54 -12.41 1.03 -5.21
N ARG A 55 -11.12 0.66 -5.07
CA ARG A 55 -10.34 0.90 -3.85
C ARG A 55 -10.21 2.39 -3.58
N LYS A 56 -10.14 2.72 -2.30
CA LYS A 56 -9.92 4.06 -1.77
C LYS A 56 -8.51 4.16 -1.19
N GLY A 57 -8.21 5.33 -0.64
CA GLY A 57 -6.91 5.62 -0.07
C GLY A 57 -5.86 5.85 -1.15
N PHE A 58 -4.86 4.98 -1.19
CA PHE A 58 -3.74 5.08 -2.11
C PHE A 58 -4.12 4.64 -3.53
N LYS A 59 -3.47 5.26 -4.52
CA LYS A 59 -3.62 4.89 -5.92
C LYS A 59 -2.98 3.53 -6.18
N TYR A 60 -3.23 3.00 -7.37
CA TYR A 60 -2.57 1.80 -7.86
C TYR A 60 -1.04 1.95 -7.88
N GLU A 61 -0.31 1.02 -7.24
CA GLU A 61 1.15 1.02 -7.16
C GLU A 61 1.73 -0.37 -7.49
N PRO A 62 1.98 -0.69 -8.78
CA PRO A 62 2.45 -2.00 -9.22
C PRO A 62 3.81 -2.45 -8.66
N TRP A 63 4.56 -1.51 -8.07
CA TRP A 63 5.89 -1.72 -7.48
C TRP A 63 5.86 -2.05 -5.99
N HIS A 64 4.73 -1.82 -5.31
CA HIS A 64 4.66 -1.83 -3.84
C HIS A 64 4.14 -3.17 -3.30
N PHE A 65 5.00 -3.88 -2.58
CA PHE A 65 4.71 -5.22 -2.03
C PHE A 65 4.95 -5.29 -0.53
N SER A 66 4.07 -6.01 0.18
CA SER A 66 4.18 -6.28 1.61
C SER A 66 4.47 -7.74 1.90
N TYR A 67 5.33 -8.02 2.88
CA TYR A 67 5.60 -9.36 3.38
C TYR A 67 4.54 -9.78 4.40
N ALA A 68 3.55 -10.55 3.95
CA ALA A 68 2.37 -10.96 4.72
C ALA A 68 2.66 -11.64 6.07
N PRO A 69 3.68 -12.52 6.21
CA PRO A 69 3.97 -13.16 7.48
C PRO A 69 4.29 -12.19 8.62
N VAL A 70 4.68 -10.95 8.30
CA VAL A 70 4.94 -9.91 9.29
C VAL A 70 3.87 -8.80 9.25
N SER A 71 3.39 -8.38 8.07
CA SER A 71 2.44 -7.27 7.98
C SER A 71 1.06 -7.61 8.54
N ILE A 72 0.55 -8.83 8.34
CA ILE A 72 -0.76 -9.25 8.87
C ILE A 72 -0.80 -9.18 10.41
N PRO A 73 0.13 -9.84 11.16
CA PRO A 73 0.09 -9.75 12.62
C PRO A 73 0.34 -8.32 13.13
N MET A 74 1.14 -7.51 12.43
CA MET A 74 1.34 -6.10 12.78
C MET A 74 0.07 -5.26 12.55
N LEU A 75 -0.65 -5.44 11.44
CA LEU A 75 -1.91 -4.75 11.18
C LEU A 75 -2.98 -5.14 12.21
N LYS A 76 -3.02 -6.42 12.60
CA LYS A 76 -3.90 -6.87 13.69
C LYS A 76 -3.57 -6.17 15.00
N ALA A 77 -2.29 -6.16 15.40
CA ALA A 77 -1.85 -5.47 16.61
C ALA A 77 -2.16 -3.96 16.57
N TYR A 78 -1.95 -3.33 15.42
CA TYR A 78 -2.30 -1.93 15.18
C TYR A 78 -3.80 -1.68 15.45
N LYS A 79 -4.68 -2.50 14.88
CA LYS A 79 -6.15 -2.38 15.06
C LYS A 79 -6.60 -2.57 16.51
N GLU A 80 -5.90 -3.40 17.27
CA GLU A 80 -6.24 -3.71 18.67
C GLU A 80 -5.69 -2.69 19.67
N GLN A 81 -4.54 -2.07 19.36
CA GLN A 81 -3.78 -1.27 20.32
C GLN A 81 -3.81 0.23 20.05
N ILE A 82 -4.11 0.65 18.81
CA ILE A 82 -4.03 2.05 18.41
C ILE A 82 -5.42 2.65 18.29
N ASP A 83 -5.73 3.60 19.19
CA ASP A 83 -6.84 4.52 19.02
C ASP A 83 -6.40 5.70 18.15
N VAL A 84 -6.69 5.59 16.84
CA VAL A 84 -6.29 6.58 15.83
C VAL A 84 -6.87 7.96 16.14
N LYS A 85 -8.10 8.04 16.66
CA LYS A 85 -8.74 9.31 16.96
C LYS A 85 -8.03 9.99 18.13
N LYS A 86 -7.79 9.23 19.21
CA LYS A 86 -7.06 9.75 20.36
C LYS A 86 -5.66 10.21 19.95
N MET A 87 -4.92 9.37 19.22
CA MET A 87 -3.59 9.72 18.70
C MET A 87 -3.63 11.03 17.91
N LEU A 88 -4.50 11.16 16.92
CA LEU A 88 -4.60 12.38 16.10
C LEU A 88 -5.01 13.62 16.91
N SER A 89 -5.77 13.47 17.99
CA SER A 89 -6.16 14.58 18.87
C SER A 89 -5.04 15.06 19.79
N GLU A 90 -4.10 14.17 20.14
CA GLU A 90 -2.91 14.49 20.94
C GLU A 90 -1.81 15.14 20.08
N GLU A 91 -1.83 14.88 18.77
CA GLU A 91 -0.93 15.51 17.81
C GLU A 91 -1.34 16.96 17.50
N LYS A 92 -0.34 17.84 17.36
CA LYS A 92 -0.53 19.26 17.02
C LYS A 92 -0.72 19.46 15.51
N ILE A 93 -1.65 18.72 14.92
CA ILE A 93 -1.99 18.83 13.50
C ILE A 93 -2.87 20.06 13.31
N LEU A 94 -2.48 20.95 12.39
CA LEU A 94 -3.32 22.08 11.99
C LEU A 94 -4.65 21.55 11.41
N GLY A 95 -5.78 22.03 11.95
CA GLY A 95 -7.11 21.59 11.54
C GLY A 95 -7.61 20.31 12.22
N ASN A 96 -6.97 19.84 13.30
CA ASN A 96 -7.39 18.63 14.02
C ASN A 96 -8.81 18.73 14.62
N GLU A 97 -9.33 19.94 14.82
CA GLU A 97 -10.71 20.20 15.23
C GLU A 97 -11.75 19.66 14.23
N HIS A 98 -11.34 19.41 12.98
CA HIS A 98 -12.18 18.83 11.93
C HIS A 98 -12.16 17.29 11.91
N PHE A 99 -11.30 16.63 12.69
CA PHE A 99 -11.18 15.17 12.75
C PHE A 99 -12.29 14.55 13.62
N SER A 100 -13.53 14.67 13.13
CA SER A 100 -14.69 14.03 13.73
C SER A 100 -14.56 12.50 13.76
N GLU A 101 -15.35 11.84 14.61
CA GLU A 101 -15.45 10.36 14.65
C GLU A 101 -15.72 9.76 13.27
N VAL A 102 -16.64 10.37 12.52
CA VAL A 102 -17.02 9.94 11.18
C VAL A 102 -15.86 10.08 10.21
N PHE A 103 -15.12 11.19 10.28
CA PHE A 103 -13.94 11.42 9.46
C PHE A 103 -12.85 10.38 9.75
N VAL A 104 -12.48 10.19 11.02
CA VAL A 104 -11.41 9.26 11.39
C VAL A 104 -11.79 7.81 11.05
N SER A 105 -13.02 7.41 11.33
CA SER A 105 -13.52 6.07 10.95
C SER A 105 -13.46 5.85 9.44
N LYS A 106 -13.85 6.85 8.65
CA LYS A 106 -13.76 6.80 7.20
C LYS A 106 -12.31 6.72 6.74
N TYR A 107 -11.41 7.53 7.30
CA TYR A 107 -10.00 7.52 6.98
C TYR A 107 -9.35 6.16 7.28
N VAL A 108 -9.61 5.57 8.46
CA VAL A 108 -9.09 4.23 8.79
C VAL A 108 -9.60 3.20 7.79
N LYS A 109 -10.91 3.22 7.48
CA LYS A 109 -11.48 2.27 6.53
C LYS A 109 -10.91 2.43 5.13
N GLU A 110 -10.81 3.65 4.62
CA GLU A 110 -10.50 3.94 3.22
C GLU A 110 -8.99 4.07 2.95
N ASN A 111 -8.19 4.57 3.89
CA ASN A 111 -6.78 4.85 3.68
C ASN A 111 -5.85 3.83 4.35
N ILE A 112 -6.30 3.14 5.40
CA ILE A 112 -5.49 2.14 6.11
C ILE A 112 -5.93 0.72 5.75
N LEU A 113 -7.24 0.45 5.72
CA LEU A 113 -7.78 -0.90 5.59
C LEU A 113 -8.23 -1.27 4.17
N ASP A 114 -8.38 -0.31 3.26
CA ASP A 114 -8.71 -0.60 1.86
C ASP A 114 -7.44 -0.97 1.07
N ILE A 115 -6.82 -2.08 1.48
CA ILE A 115 -5.63 -2.70 0.86
C ILE A 115 -5.99 -4.05 0.23
N ASN A 116 -5.01 -4.76 -0.35
CA ASN A 116 -5.23 -6.09 -0.87
C ASN A 116 -5.85 -7.00 0.23
N PRO A 117 -7.02 -7.62 0.01
CA PRO A 117 -7.68 -8.43 1.04
C PRO A 117 -6.84 -9.61 1.56
N LYS A 118 -5.82 -10.05 0.81
CA LYS A 118 -4.86 -11.07 1.27
C LYS A 118 -3.92 -10.58 2.39
N LEU A 119 -3.90 -9.28 2.68
CA LEU A 119 -3.06 -8.63 3.69
C LEU A 119 -3.85 -8.21 4.95
N LEU A 120 -5.14 -8.53 5.05
CA LEU A 120 -6.02 -8.10 6.14
C LEU A 120 -6.14 -9.11 7.30
#